data_AF-G3F4H9-F1
#
_entry.id   AF-G3F4H9-F1
#
_cell.length_a   1.000
_cell.length_b   1.000
_cell.length_c   1.000
_cell.angle_alpha   90.00
_cell.angle_beta   90.00
_cell.angle_gamma   90.00
#
_symmetry.space_group_name_H-M   'P 1'
#
loop_
_entity.id
_entity.type
_entity.pdbx_description
1 polymer ?
#
loop_
_entity_poly.entity_id
_entity_poly.type
_entity_poly.pdbx_seq_one_letter_code
_entity_poly.pdbx_strand_id
1 'polypeptide(L)'
;QTFDFTGTEGTTTATGCAPWGTASGCQVAINKDDWCTNYEPDAPSVSVTYDNAGSLGITVGSNKSLIGEGTSGVIKGKGLRMVSGVSNIIIQNIAVTDINAEYVWGGDAITLDDADLVWIDHVTTARIGRQHYVLGTSADNRVSITNNYIDGESDYSATCDNHHYWNVYLDGSSDKVTFSGNYLYKTSGRAPKVQDNTYLHIYNNYWN
;
A
#
# COMPACT_ATOMS: atom_id res chain seq x y z
N GLN A 1 -0.03 1.82 21.31
CA GLN A 1 -1.50 1.70 21.23
C GLN A 1 -1.93 1.74 19.76
N THR A 2 -3.14 1.28 19.46
CA THR A 2 -3.74 1.44 18.13
C THR A 2 -4.24 2.87 17.96
N PHE A 3 -3.89 3.48 16.83
CA PHE A 3 -4.48 4.71 16.33
C PHE A 3 -5.42 4.34 15.17
N ASP A 4 -6.73 4.36 15.45
CA ASP A 4 -7.76 3.98 14.49
C ASP A 4 -8.34 5.23 13.82
N PHE A 5 -8.13 5.34 12.50
CA PHE A 5 -8.64 6.43 11.67
C PHE A 5 -9.92 6.05 10.93
N THR A 6 -10.40 4.81 11.05
CA THR A 6 -11.67 4.41 10.44
C THR A 6 -12.81 5.30 10.96
N GLY A 7 -13.58 5.87 10.03
CA GLY A 7 -14.71 6.74 10.29
C GLY A 7 -14.36 8.19 10.60
N THR A 8 -13.08 8.54 10.74
CA THR A 8 -12.71 9.92 11.14
C THR A 8 -12.99 10.95 10.06
N GLU A 9 -13.09 10.52 8.79
CA GLU A 9 -13.33 11.38 7.63
C GLU A 9 -14.65 11.03 6.91
N GLY A 10 -15.50 10.23 7.55
CA GLY A 10 -16.78 9.76 7.00
C GLY A 10 -16.63 8.79 5.82
N THR A 11 -17.74 8.53 5.15
CA THR A 11 -17.82 7.58 4.02
C THR A 11 -18.32 8.26 2.75
N THR A 12 -17.88 7.78 1.59
CA THR A 12 -18.40 8.20 0.28
C THR A 12 -19.07 7.03 -0.42
N THR A 13 -20.27 7.26 -0.97
CA THR A 13 -20.91 6.33 -1.91
C THR A 13 -20.77 6.88 -3.32
N ALA A 14 -20.21 6.08 -4.22
CA ALA A 14 -19.96 6.45 -5.61
C ALA A 14 -20.17 5.26 -6.56
N THR A 15 -20.00 5.52 -7.85
CA THR A 15 -19.95 4.47 -8.88
C THR A 15 -18.51 4.03 -9.09
N GLY A 16 -18.28 2.71 -9.05
CA GLY A 16 -17.04 2.04 -9.40
C GLY A 16 -17.26 1.01 -10.51
N CYS A 17 -16.30 0.10 -10.69
CA CYS A 17 -16.39 -1.02 -11.62
C CYS A 17 -15.87 -2.33 -11.01
N ALA A 18 -16.33 -3.46 -11.53
CA ALA A 18 -15.95 -4.81 -11.07
C ALA A 18 -15.18 -5.59 -12.16
N PRO A 19 -13.93 -5.21 -12.47
CA PRO A 19 -13.17 -5.82 -13.57
C PRO A 19 -12.76 -7.27 -13.31
N TRP A 20 -12.67 -7.69 -12.05
CA TRP A 20 -12.24 -9.04 -11.68
C TRP A 20 -13.40 -10.01 -11.41
N GLY A 21 -14.63 -9.57 -11.65
CA GLY A 21 -15.85 -10.34 -11.38
C GLY A 21 -16.65 -9.78 -10.21
N THR A 22 -17.88 -10.29 -10.08
CA THR A 22 -18.87 -9.82 -9.09
C THR A 22 -19.13 -10.83 -7.97
N ALA A 23 -18.30 -11.88 -7.87
CA ALA A 23 -18.41 -12.86 -6.79
C ALA A 23 -18.02 -12.22 -5.46
N SER A 24 -18.62 -12.71 -4.36
CA SER A 24 -18.22 -12.33 -3.01
C SER A 24 -16.74 -12.65 -2.79
N GLY A 25 -15.94 -11.67 -2.35
CA GLY A 25 -14.51 -11.82 -2.14
C GLY A 25 -13.63 -11.42 -3.35
N CYS A 26 -14.23 -11.07 -4.49
CA CYS A 26 -13.54 -10.27 -5.49
C CYS A 26 -13.44 -8.82 -5.02
N GLN A 27 -12.29 -8.18 -5.22
CA GLN A 27 -12.22 -6.72 -5.11
C GLN A 27 -13.05 -6.07 -6.23
N VAL A 28 -13.44 -4.82 -5.99
CA VAL A 28 -13.94 -3.91 -7.02
C VAL A 28 -13.10 -2.63 -7.00
N ALA A 29 -13.20 -1.78 -8.00
CA ALA A 29 -12.42 -0.56 -8.10
C ALA A 29 -13.30 0.68 -7.93
N ILE A 30 -12.83 1.65 -7.13
CA ILE A 30 -13.36 3.02 -7.17
C ILE A 30 -12.97 3.63 -8.52
N ASN A 31 -13.89 4.33 -9.18
CA ASN A 31 -13.60 5.02 -10.44
C ASN A 31 -12.82 6.33 -10.22
N LYS A 32 -11.64 6.23 -9.59
CA LYS A 32 -10.75 7.36 -9.35
C LYS A 32 -10.13 7.82 -10.67
N ASP A 33 -10.15 9.12 -10.96
CA ASP A 33 -9.55 9.72 -12.17
C ASP A 33 -9.98 9.03 -13.48
N ASP A 34 -11.28 8.65 -13.56
CA ASP A 34 -11.87 7.91 -14.68
C ASP A 34 -11.18 6.56 -14.98
N TRP A 35 -10.55 5.93 -13.98
CA TRP A 35 -9.80 4.69 -14.18
C TRP A 35 -10.64 3.56 -14.79
N CYS A 36 -11.88 3.38 -14.36
CA CYS A 36 -12.77 2.36 -14.93
C CYS A 36 -13.00 2.62 -16.42
N THR A 37 -13.30 3.86 -16.79
CA THR A 37 -13.54 4.25 -18.19
C THR A 37 -12.28 4.07 -19.05
N ASN A 38 -11.12 4.43 -18.50
CA ASN A 38 -9.87 4.51 -19.26
C ASN A 38 -9.15 3.17 -19.38
N TYR A 39 -9.26 2.29 -18.38
CA TYR A 39 -8.48 1.04 -18.30
C TYR A 39 -9.34 -0.21 -18.33
N GLU A 40 -10.62 -0.14 -17.92
CA GLU A 40 -11.53 -1.28 -17.84
C GLU A 40 -12.92 -0.93 -18.44
N PRO A 41 -12.99 -0.43 -19.69
CA PRO A 41 -14.20 0.14 -20.26
C PRO A 41 -15.38 -0.85 -20.36
N ASP A 42 -15.07 -2.15 -20.39
CA ASP A 42 -16.05 -3.22 -20.50
C ASP A 42 -16.46 -3.80 -19.14
N ALA A 43 -15.86 -3.33 -18.04
CA ALA A 43 -16.16 -3.83 -16.70
C ALA A 43 -17.56 -3.36 -16.22
N PRO A 44 -18.35 -4.24 -15.55
CA PRO A 44 -19.64 -3.85 -15.00
C PRO A 44 -19.51 -2.72 -13.97
N SER A 45 -20.37 -1.70 -14.08
CA SER A 45 -20.49 -0.68 -13.04
C SER A 45 -21.11 -1.26 -11.76
N VAL A 46 -20.59 -0.83 -10.61
CA VAL A 46 -21.09 -1.20 -9.28
C VAL A 46 -21.18 0.02 -8.38
N SER A 47 -22.06 0.00 -7.38
CA SER A 47 -22.03 1.00 -6.31
C SER A 47 -20.97 0.60 -5.28
N VAL A 48 -20.12 1.55 -4.91
CA VAL A 48 -19.07 1.37 -3.89
C VAL A 48 -19.31 2.34 -2.74
N THR A 49 -19.09 1.89 -1.50
CA THR A 49 -19.14 2.73 -0.29
C THR A 49 -17.87 2.52 0.51
N TYR A 50 -17.00 3.52 0.55
CA TYR A 50 -15.67 3.42 1.16
C TYR A 50 -15.43 4.49 2.23
N ASP A 51 -14.49 4.20 3.13
CA ASP A 51 -14.06 5.13 4.17
C ASP A 51 -13.08 6.16 3.59
N ASN A 52 -13.36 7.45 3.78
CA ASN A 52 -12.55 8.51 3.20
C ASN A 52 -11.15 8.59 3.82
N ALA A 53 -10.98 8.13 5.08
CA ALA A 53 -9.70 8.23 5.77
C ALA A 53 -8.60 7.43 5.04
N GLY A 54 -8.96 6.34 4.36
CA GLY A 54 -8.02 5.51 3.62
C GLY A 54 -7.48 6.15 2.33
N SER A 55 -8.19 7.13 1.76
CA SER A 55 -7.88 7.64 0.41
C SER A 55 -6.55 8.40 0.30
N LEU A 56 -6.03 8.94 1.42
CA LEU A 56 -4.77 9.67 1.46
C LEU A 56 -4.03 9.41 2.77
N GLY A 57 -2.79 8.94 2.69
CA GLY A 57 -1.96 8.67 3.87
C GLY A 57 -1.56 9.94 4.66
N ILE A 58 -1.16 9.75 5.91
CA ILE A 58 -0.65 10.79 6.81
C ILE A 58 0.68 11.30 6.28
N THR A 59 0.81 12.61 6.07
CA THR A 59 2.06 13.24 5.66
C THR A 59 3.14 13.11 6.75
N VAL A 60 4.26 12.48 6.41
CA VAL A 60 5.43 12.35 7.28
C VAL A 60 6.51 13.35 6.83
N GLY A 61 6.87 14.29 7.70
CA GLY A 61 7.94 15.25 7.42
C GLY A 61 9.35 14.67 7.62
N SER A 62 10.37 15.40 7.19
CA SER A 62 11.79 15.00 7.36
C SER A 62 12.21 14.86 8.82
N ASN A 63 13.28 14.10 9.06
CA ASN A 63 13.89 13.89 10.38
C ASN A 63 12.87 13.35 11.40
N LYS A 64 12.33 12.16 11.11
CA LYS A 64 11.35 11.48 11.97
C LYS A 64 11.76 10.04 12.20
N SER A 65 11.55 9.57 13.42
CA SER A 65 11.58 8.16 13.77
C SER A 65 10.22 7.81 14.34
N LEU A 66 9.42 7.06 13.60
CA LEU A 66 8.15 6.49 14.06
C LEU A 66 8.40 5.04 14.47
N ILE A 67 8.34 4.79 15.78
CA ILE A 67 8.68 3.50 16.38
C ILE A 67 7.52 3.00 17.23
N GLY A 68 7.13 1.74 17.04
CA GLY A 68 6.16 1.06 17.90
C GLY A 68 6.82 0.33 19.06
N GLU A 69 6.12 0.27 20.19
CA GLU A 69 6.55 -0.48 21.39
C GLU A 69 5.94 -1.88 21.40
N GLY A 70 6.79 -2.90 21.43
CA GLY A 70 6.37 -4.30 21.40
C GLY A 70 5.43 -4.55 20.21
N THR A 71 4.25 -5.09 20.48
CA THR A 71 3.21 -5.34 19.46
C THR A 71 2.09 -4.30 19.47
N SER A 72 2.27 -3.19 20.20
CA SER A 72 1.18 -2.25 20.48
C SER A 72 1.07 -1.12 19.47
N GLY A 73 2.06 -0.91 18.60
CA GLY A 73 2.08 0.17 17.61
C GLY A 73 1.29 -0.19 16.36
N VAL A 74 0.06 0.31 16.23
CA VAL A 74 -0.81 0.02 15.08
C VAL A 74 -1.43 1.31 14.56
N ILE A 75 -1.40 1.51 13.25
CA ILE A 75 -2.17 2.52 12.52
C ILE A 75 -3.22 1.76 11.70
N LYS A 76 -4.49 2.09 11.89
CA LYS A 76 -5.60 1.40 11.25
C LYS A 76 -6.42 2.39 10.42
N GLY A 77 -6.86 2.00 9.23
CA GLY A 77 -7.76 2.80 8.39
C GLY A 77 -7.09 3.91 7.58
N LYS A 78 -5.79 4.18 7.79
CA LYS A 78 -5.04 5.22 7.08
C LYS A 78 -3.56 4.87 6.92
N GLY A 79 -2.99 5.19 5.77
CA GLY A 79 -1.58 4.93 5.45
C GLY A 79 -0.62 6.04 5.91
N LEU A 80 0.65 5.89 5.52
CA LEU A 80 1.71 6.90 5.68
C LEU A 80 2.20 7.37 4.30
N ARG A 81 2.49 8.66 4.17
CA ARG A 81 2.89 9.30 2.92
C ARG A 81 4.10 10.21 3.13
N MET A 82 5.23 9.86 2.51
CA MET A 82 6.50 10.60 2.55
C MET A 82 6.74 11.22 1.18
N VAL A 83 6.53 12.52 1.06
CA VAL A 83 6.50 13.19 -0.25
C VAL A 83 7.08 14.61 -0.20
N SER A 84 7.24 15.22 -1.37
CA SER A 84 7.58 16.65 -1.50
C SER A 84 8.95 16.99 -0.91
N GLY A 85 9.94 16.16 -1.23
CA GLY A 85 11.35 16.37 -0.91
C GLY A 85 11.72 16.02 0.53
N VAL A 86 10.92 15.19 1.21
CA VAL A 86 11.21 14.78 2.59
C VAL A 86 12.36 13.79 2.66
N SER A 87 13.09 13.81 3.77
CA SER A 87 14.23 12.90 3.92
C SER A 87 14.57 12.57 5.36
N ASN A 88 15.40 11.54 5.55
CA ASN A 88 15.87 11.07 6.85
C ASN A 88 14.71 10.62 7.74
N ILE A 89 14.05 9.53 7.33
CA ILE A 89 12.86 8.99 7.97
C ILE A 89 13.09 7.52 8.31
N ILE A 90 12.74 7.14 9.54
CA ILE A 90 12.73 5.75 10.01
C ILE A 90 11.31 5.41 10.42
N ILE A 91 10.75 4.34 9.86
CA ILE A 91 9.49 3.74 10.27
C ILE A 91 9.80 2.33 10.74
N GLN A 92 9.61 2.04 12.03
CA GLN A 92 10.01 0.76 12.61
C GLN A 92 8.99 0.16 13.57
N ASN A 93 8.80 -1.16 13.48
CA ASN A 93 8.03 -1.96 14.44
C ASN A 93 6.58 -1.45 14.66
N ILE A 94 5.89 -1.15 13.56
CA ILE A 94 4.46 -0.79 13.57
C ILE A 94 3.68 -1.69 12.61
N ALA A 95 2.36 -1.77 12.80
CA ALA A 95 1.45 -2.31 11.81
C ALA A 95 0.66 -1.18 11.13
N VAL A 96 0.45 -1.27 9.82
CA VAL A 96 -0.45 -0.39 9.04
C VAL A 96 -1.47 -1.28 8.33
N THR A 97 -2.73 -1.23 8.77
CA THR A 97 -3.73 -2.24 8.37
C THR A 97 -5.13 -1.68 8.11
N ASP A 98 -5.97 -2.52 7.51
CA ASP A 98 -7.42 -2.32 7.39
C ASP A 98 -7.80 -1.02 6.66
N ILE A 99 -7.26 -0.85 5.46
CA ILE A 99 -7.51 0.34 4.62
C ILE A 99 -8.36 -0.08 3.43
N ASN A 100 -9.69 0.02 3.54
CA ASN A 100 -10.64 -0.20 2.44
C ASN A 100 -10.35 -1.49 1.62
N ALA A 101 -10.17 -2.64 2.28
CA ALA A 101 -9.66 -3.87 1.65
C ALA A 101 -10.43 -4.34 0.40
N GLU A 102 -11.73 -4.09 0.31
CA GLU A 102 -12.56 -4.46 -0.84
C GLU A 102 -12.31 -3.59 -2.09
N TYR A 103 -11.75 -2.39 -1.91
CA TYR A 103 -11.74 -1.36 -2.94
C TYR A 103 -10.33 -1.04 -3.43
N VAL A 104 -10.04 -1.42 -4.68
CA VAL A 104 -8.88 -0.86 -5.40
C VAL A 104 -9.09 0.65 -5.55
N TRP A 105 -8.01 1.41 -5.32
CA TRP A 105 -7.99 2.86 -5.10
C TRP A 105 -8.55 3.33 -3.75
N GLY A 106 -8.97 2.42 -2.87
CA GLY A 106 -9.44 2.74 -1.51
C GLY A 106 -8.34 3.21 -0.56
N GLY A 107 -7.07 2.91 -0.86
CA GLY A 107 -5.92 3.43 -0.13
C GLY A 107 -4.66 2.58 -0.31
N ASP A 108 -3.52 3.20 0.00
CA ASP A 108 -2.21 2.55 0.06
C ASP A 108 -1.70 2.62 1.51
N ALA A 109 -0.92 1.62 1.93
CA ALA A 109 -0.37 1.59 3.28
C ALA A 109 0.84 2.52 3.43
N ILE A 110 1.87 2.36 2.59
CA ILE A 110 3.10 3.16 2.64
C ILE A 110 3.39 3.74 1.26
N THR A 111 3.39 5.07 1.15
CA THR A 111 3.67 5.82 -0.08
C THR A 111 4.92 6.66 0.06
N LEU A 112 5.85 6.53 -0.88
CA LEU A 112 6.97 7.43 -1.11
C LEU A 112 6.82 8.05 -2.50
N ASP A 113 7.02 9.36 -2.62
CA ASP A 113 7.06 10.06 -3.91
C ASP A 113 7.79 11.40 -3.71
N ASP A 114 9.05 11.48 -4.17
CA ASP A 114 9.99 12.58 -3.93
C ASP A 114 10.52 12.56 -2.49
N ALA A 115 11.37 11.57 -2.20
CA ALA A 115 11.97 11.34 -0.89
C ALA A 115 13.44 10.86 -0.96
N ASP A 116 14.15 10.86 0.18
CA ASP A 116 15.51 10.28 0.28
C ASP A 116 15.83 9.82 1.71
N LEU A 117 16.72 8.82 1.86
CA LEU A 117 17.10 8.24 3.15
C LEU A 117 15.89 7.80 3.99
N VAL A 118 15.10 6.89 3.43
CA VAL A 118 13.96 6.28 4.11
C VAL A 118 14.29 4.83 4.47
N TRP A 119 14.11 4.48 5.74
CA TRP A 119 14.25 3.12 6.25
C TRP A 119 12.93 2.63 6.84
N ILE A 120 12.42 1.53 6.30
CA ILE A 120 11.21 0.86 6.75
C ILE A 120 11.58 -0.53 7.24
N ASP A 121 11.42 -0.78 8.53
CA ASP A 121 11.92 -1.97 9.20
C ASP A 121 10.92 -2.62 10.15
N HIS A 122 10.77 -3.95 10.14
CA HIS A 122 9.83 -4.66 11.02
C HIS A 122 8.39 -4.10 10.97
N VAL A 123 7.97 -3.60 9.80
CA VAL A 123 6.60 -3.13 9.58
C VAL A 123 5.74 -4.29 9.11
N THR A 124 4.53 -4.40 9.66
CA THR A 124 3.49 -5.29 9.15
C THR A 124 2.48 -4.49 8.33
N THR A 125 2.11 -4.97 7.15
CA THR A 125 1.05 -4.40 6.32
C THR A 125 0.04 -5.48 5.96
N ALA A 126 -1.26 -5.22 6.13
CA ALA A 126 -2.31 -6.23 5.93
C ALA A 126 -3.67 -5.61 5.58
N ARG A 127 -4.47 -6.30 4.76
CA ARG A 127 -5.85 -5.92 4.41
C ARG A 127 -5.94 -4.49 3.87
N ILE A 128 -5.16 -4.22 2.83
CA ILE A 128 -5.06 -2.93 2.15
C ILE A 128 -5.83 -3.01 0.82
N GLY A 129 -6.53 -1.95 0.44
CA GLY A 129 -7.30 -1.92 -0.81
C GLY A 129 -6.42 -1.93 -2.07
N ARG A 130 -5.26 -1.27 -2.01
CA ARG A 130 -4.27 -1.24 -3.09
C ARG A 130 -2.86 -1.47 -2.55
N GLN A 131 -1.87 -0.61 -2.81
CA GLN A 131 -0.47 -0.96 -2.59
C GLN A 131 -0.12 -1.08 -1.10
N HIS A 132 0.58 -2.15 -0.69
CA HIS A 132 1.24 -2.16 0.61
C HIS A 132 2.41 -1.16 0.60
N TYR A 133 3.19 -1.16 -0.49
CA TYR A 133 4.28 -0.23 -0.73
C TYR A 133 4.19 0.33 -2.14
N VAL A 134 4.21 1.66 -2.27
CA VAL A 134 4.32 2.36 -3.55
C VAL A 134 5.43 3.40 -3.46
N LEU A 135 6.40 3.30 -4.37
CA LEU A 135 7.46 4.26 -4.61
C LEU A 135 7.24 4.91 -5.98
N GLY A 136 7.40 6.23 -6.05
CA GLY A 136 7.27 7.03 -7.25
C GLY A 136 5.96 7.80 -7.38
N THR A 137 5.83 8.60 -8.44
CA THR A 137 6.65 8.56 -9.68
C THR A 137 7.93 9.41 -9.65
N SER A 138 8.07 10.31 -8.68
CA SER A 138 9.32 11.10 -8.52
C SER A 138 10.45 10.23 -7.95
N ALA A 139 11.66 10.77 -7.83
CA ALA A 139 12.80 10.02 -7.31
C ALA A 139 12.68 9.81 -5.79
N ASP A 140 12.73 8.56 -5.33
CA ASP A 140 12.75 8.18 -3.91
C ASP A 140 14.17 7.85 -3.41
N ASN A 141 15.15 7.89 -4.32
CA ASN A 141 16.58 7.85 -4.02
C ASN A 141 16.98 6.64 -3.16
N ARG A 142 17.45 6.83 -1.91
CA ARG A 142 17.96 5.75 -1.06
C ARG A 142 16.87 5.24 -0.14
N VAL A 143 16.37 4.03 -0.42
CA VAL A 143 15.33 3.38 0.38
C VAL A 143 15.78 2.00 0.83
N SER A 144 15.53 1.66 2.10
CA SER A 144 15.71 0.31 2.62
C SER A 144 14.40 -0.21 3.20
N ILE A 145 13.94 -1.34 2.69
CA ILE A 145 12.73 -2.04 3.12
C ILE A 145 13.20 -3.39 3.67
N THR A 146 13.30 -3.51 4.99
CA THR A 146 13.91 -4.66 5.66
C THR A 146 13.02 -5.33 6.70
N ASN A 147 13.09 -6.66 6.81
CA ASN A 147 12.42 -7.42 7.87
C ASN A 147 10.91 -7.18 7.98
N ASN A 148 10.26 -6.72 6.91
CA ASN A 148 8.84 -6.39 6.93
C ASN A 148 7.99 -7.63 6.64
N TYR A 149 6.79 -7.64 7.21
CA TYR A 149 5.78 -8.65 6.92
C TYR A 149 4.69 -8.04 6.03
N ILE A 150 4.63 -8.51 4.78
CA ILE A 150 3.60 -8.19 3.80
C ILE A 150 2.60 -9.33 3.83
N ASP A 151 1.51 -9.10 4.57
CA ASP A 151 0.43 -10.07 4.72
C ASP A 151 -0.62 -9.87 3.63
N GLY A 152 -0.53 -10.68 2.58
CA GLY A 152 -1.45 -10.67 1.47
C GLY A 152 -2.76 -11.44 1.71
N GLU A 153 -2.98 -11.99 2.91
CA GLU A 153 -4.25 -12.60 3.25
C GLU A 153 -5.34 -11.53 3.38
N SER A 154 -6.38 -11.64 2.57
CA SER A 154 -7.50 -10.71 2.57
C SER A 154 -8.79 -11.41 2.15
N ASP A 155 -9.91 -11.03 2.77
CA ASP A 155 -11.25 -11.50 2.37
C ASP A 155 -11.61 -11.07 0.94
N TYR A 156 -10.98 -9.99 0.46
CA TYR A 156 -11.17 -9.43 -0.87
C TYR A 156 -9.85 -9.42 -1.64
N SER A 157 -9.86 -9.92 -2.88
CA SER A 157 -8.69 -9.92 -3.76
C SER A 157 -9.07 -9.68 -5.22
N ALA A 158 -8.19 -9.02 -5.98
CA ALA A 158 -8.34 -8.89 -7.44
C ALA A 158 -8.24 -10.24 -8.18
N THR A 159 -7.76 -11.29 -7.52
CA THR A 159 -7.73 -12.66 -8.03
C THR A 159 -8.86 -13.55 -7.49
N CYS A 160 -9.73 -12.99 -6.64
CA CYS A 160 -10.90 -13.67 -6.04
C CYS A 160 -10.58 -14.97 -5.29
N ASP A 161 -9.37 -15.10 -4.74
CA ASP A 161 -8.83 -16.32 -4.12
C ASP A 161 -8.09 -16.04 -2.79
N ASN A 162 -8.37 -14.89 -2.18
CA ASN A 162 -7.78 -14.40 -0.94
C ASN A 162 -6.27 -14.10 -0.99
N HIS A 163 -5.68 -14.00 -2.20
CA HIS A 163 -4.29 -13.57 -2.39
C HIS A 163 -4.21 -12.14 -2.87
N HIS A 164 -3.48 -11.29 -2.15
CA HIS A 164 -3.40 -9.88 -2.48
C HIS A 164 -2.49 -9.64 -3.71
N TYR A 165 -2.98 -8.87 -4.69
CA TYR A 165 -2.26 -8.61 -5.95
C TYR A 165 -1.35 -7.36 -5.89
N TRP A 166 -1.65 -6.40 -5.01
CA TRP A 166 -1.06 -5.06 -5.01
C TRP A 166 -0.01 -4.90 -3.89
N ASN A 167 1.10 -5.62 -3.97
CA ASN A 167 2.02 -5.67 -2.82
C ASN A 167 3.05 -4.54 -2.82
N VAL A 168 4.07 -4.64 -3.67
CA VAL A 168 5.21 -3.72 -3.72
C VAL A 168 5.36 -3.21 -5.15
N TYR A 169 5.17 -1.91 -5.33
CA TYR A 169 5.30 -1.26 -6.61
C TYR A 169 6.41 -0.20 -6.57
N LEU A 170 7.49 -0.48 -7.30
CA LEU A 170 8.67 0.39 -7.41
C LEU A 170 8.66 1.06 -8.79
N ASP A 171 8.27 2.34 -8.81
CA ASP A 171 8.03 3.14 -10.01
C ASP A 171 8.70 4.53 -9.92
N GLY A 172 9.79 4.64 -9.16
CA GLY A 172 10.53 5.88 -8.99
C GLY A 172 11.54 6.13 -10.12
N SER A 173 11.78 7.40 -10.41
CA SER A 173 12.58 7.86 -11.55
C SER A 173 14.11 7.90 -11.30
N SER A 174 14.59 7.62 -10.08
CA SER A 174 16.03 7.49 -9.79
C SER A 174 16.29 6.78 -8.45
N ASP A 175 15.80 5.55 -8.32
CA ASP A 175 15.75 4.85 -7.04
C ASP A 175 16.91 3.87 -6.86
N LYS A 176 17.30 3.69 -5.59
CA LYS A 176 18.25 2.69 -5.09
C LYS A 176 17.61 2.02 -3.88
N VAL A 177 16.94 0.92 -4.14
CA VAL A 177 16.15 0.19 -3.14
C VAL A 177 16.92 -1.03 -2.66
N THR A 178 17.10 -1.16 -1.35
CA THR A 178 17.45 -2.43 -0.70
C THR A 178 16.19 -3.10 -0.19
N PHE A 179 15.95 -4.33 -0.60
CA PHE A 179 14.78 -5.12 -0.20
C PHE A 179 15.26 -6.46 0.37
N SER A 180 15.29 -6.59 1.70
CA SER A 180 15.91 -7.74 2.35
C SER A 180 15.22 -8.23 3.62
N GLY A 181 15.25 -9.54 3.87
CA GLY A 181 14.69 -10.12 5.10
C GLY A 181 13.16 -10.02 5.18
N ASN A 182 12.48 -9.57 4.13
CA ASN A 182 11.03 -9.41 4.15
C ASN A 182 10.33 -10.77 3.98
N TYR A 183 9.16 -10.92 4.61
CA TYR A 183 8.23 -12.02 4.40
C TYR A 183 7.07 -11.50 3.55
N LEU A 184 6.87 -12.08 2.37
CA LEU A 184 5.69 -11.88 1.52
C LEU A 184 4.83 -13.13 1.58
N TYR A 185 3.64 -13.02 2.16
CA TYR A 185 2.70 -14.12 2.37
C TYR A 185 1.46 -13.94 1.53
N LYS A 186 0.96 -15.01 0.91
CA LYS A 186 -0.34 -15.02 0.20
C LYS A 186 -0.48 -13.86 -0.80
N THR A 187 0.57 -13.63 -1.57
CA THR A 187 0.58 -12.62 -2.64
C THR A 187 0.32 -13.25 -4.00
N SER A 188 -0.47 -12.61 -4.87
CA SER A 188 -0.73 -13.08 -6.25
C SER A 188 -0.04 -12.25 -7.35
N GLY A 189 0.53 -11.10 -7.00
CA GLY A 189 1.20 -10.22 -7.97
C GLY A 189 2.00 -9.10 -7.32
N ARG A 190 2.71 -8.33 -8.15
CA ARG A 190 3.53 -7.16 -7.74
C ARG A 190 4.37 -7.42 -6.49
N ALA A 191 5.14 -8.51 -6.46
CA ALA A 191 5.88 -8.95 -5.27
C ALA A 191 7.39 -9.14 -5.54
N PRO A 192 8.16 -8.10 -5.92
CA PRO A 192 7.75 -6.75 -6.29
C PRO A 192 7.48 -6.57 -7.80
N LYS A 193 6.78 -5.50 -8.19
CA LYS A 193 6.81 -4.95 -9.56
C LYS A 193 7.84 -3.82 -9.61
N VAL A 194 8.79 -3.92 -10.52
CA VAL A 194 9.89 -2.96 -10.69
C VAL A 194 9.85 -2.37 -12.09
N GLN A 195 9.95 -1.05 -12.20
CA GLN A 195 10.01 -0.35 -13.49
C GLN A 195 10.69 1.03 -13.34
N ASP A 196 10.58 1.85 -14.38
CA ASP A 196 11.27 3.13 -14.55
C ASP A 196 12.79 2.99 -14.27
N ASN A 197 13.37 3.85 -13.45
CA ASN A 197 14.80 3.90 -13.20
C ASN A 197 15.08 3.55 -11.74
N THR A 198 14.74 2.31 -11.38
CA THR A 198 14.96 1.73 -10.06
C THR A 198 16.08 0.69 -10.11
N TYR A 199 17.13 0.90 -9.30
CA TYR A 199 18.10 -0.14 -8.95
C TYR A 199 17.63 -0.88 -7.71
N LEU A 200 17.24 -2.16 -7.87
CA LEU A 200 16.79 -3.01 -6.78
C LEU A 200 17.88 -4.02 -6.37
N HIS A 201 18.35 -3.92 -5.14
CA HIS A 201 19.14 -4.96 -4.49
C HIS A 201 18.25 -5.82 -3.60
N ILE A 202 17.92 -7.02 -4.07
CA ILE A 202 16.98 -7.93 -3.44
C ILE A 202 17.66 -9.22 -2.97
N TYR A 203 17.64 -9.50 -1.67
CA TYR A 203 18.32 -10.67 -1.10
C TYR A 203 17.71 -11.14 0.22
N ASN A 204 17.76 -12.44 0.49
CA ASN A 204 17.30 -13.06 1.74
C ASN A 204 15.85 -12.72 2.15
N ASN A 205 14.93 -12.54 1.20
CA ASN A 205 13.50 -12.46 1.49
C ASN A 205 12.85 -13.84 1.36
N TYR A 206 11.68 -14.01 1.97
CA TYR A 206 10.88 -15.22 1.90
C TYR A 206 9.54 -14.92 1.23
N TRP A 207 9.23 -15.66 0.17
CA TRP A 207 7.94 -15.62 -0.52
C TRP A 207 7.21 -16.93 -0.26
N ASN A 208 5.97 -16.84 0.22
CA ASN A 208 5.14 -17.99 0.53
C ASN A 208 3.69 -17.85 0.05
#